data_AF-A0A6C0I7L8-F1
#
_entry.id   AF-A0A6C0I7L8-F1
#
_cell.length_a   1.000
_cell.length_b   1.000
_cell.length_c   1.000
_cell.angle_alpha   90.00
_cell.angle_beta   90.00
_cell.angle_gamma   90.00
#
_symmetry.space_group_name_H-M   'P 1'
#
loop_
_entity.id
_entity.type
_entity.pdbx_description
1 polymer ?
#
loop_
_entity_poly.entity_id
_entity_poly.type
_entity_poly.pdbx_seq_one_letter_code
_entity_poly.pdbx_strand_id
1 'polypeptide(L)'
;MSSENKDTREWLEGEAYQEKQFEDYLRLNPVDEQEEEECPPLGVATAENVARARMILGTMEHLETEHLVHENTRCRCDDSEPMEYITCCHCGFKECEIYSFRYKSSLYCNNCAYDVCGILIDKPKYSFNIDDELYKFNKKNGTKFDNEQHAIFVQFQKKYDLTVDEAFDYIQGCHCCAGQIRNLGDEFCSDKCEQYFEYECPDCIYKQCDLVCKICIYNDRRASYDERNGGYGGNDGGYYPEEERAVEAVVNCYNCQAETLCRDRVYNNNKQWLCEECAYDCDEKLLAPYSEEQREEIYKYTERHNLTIEEAIDYQTHCHCCGNEVTNPVFDADNHQYCKERCFEYCEEYRYECSRGQECRVCNLWEYHKTRNNMYAQMYDSIDMSEYNEPE
;
A
#
# COMPACT_ATOMS: atom_id res chain seq x y z
N MET A 1 -37.15 -13.31 -28.75
CA MET A 1 -37.59 -13.17 -27.35
C MET A 1 -36.42 -12.51 -26.61
N SER A 2 -36.59 -11.25 -26.22
CA SER A 2 -35.49 -10.36 -25.81
C SER A 2 -34.93 -10.71 -24.43
N SER A 3 -33.63 -10.46 -24.27
CA SER A 3 -32.83 -10.67 -23.04
C SER A 3 -33.30 -9.84 -21.85
N GLU A 4 -34.15 -8.83 -22.06
CA GLU A 4 -34.68 -7.95 -21.01
C GLU A 4 -35.68 -8.63 -20.07
N ASN A 5 -36.22 -9.80 -20.42
CA ASN A 5 -37.19 -10.52 -19.58
C ASN A 5 -36.57 -11.48 -18.54
N LYS A 6 -35.23 -11.66 -18.54
CA LYS A 6 -34.57 -12.54 -17.57
C LYS A 6 -34.30 -11.84 -16.23
N ASP A 7 -33.84 -10.60 -16.27
CA ASP A 7 -33.49 -9.84 -15.05
C ASP A 7 -34.71 -9.52 -14.18
N THR A 8 -35.86 -9.21 -14.80
CA THR A 8 -37.09 -8.92 -14.04
C THR A 8 -37.61 -10.17 -13.32
N ARG A 9 -37.33 -11.36 -13.86
CA ARG A 9 -37.76 -12.62 -13.26
C ARG A 9 -36.88 -13.03 -12.08
N GLU A 10 -35.55 -12.86 -12.18
CA GLU A 10 -34.64 -13.12 -11.06
C GLU A 10 -34.88 -12.14 -9.91
N TRP A 11 -35.22 -10.89 -10.19
CA TRP A 11 -35.56 -9.90 -9.16
C TRP A 11 -36.86 -10.24 -8.41
N LEU A 12 -37.91 -10.63 -9.14
CA LEU A 12 -39.19 -11.05 -8.54
C LEU A 12 -39.08 -12.37 -7.75
N GLU A 13 -38.20 -13.29 -8.19
CA GLU A 13 -37.91 -14.52 -7.44
C GLU A 13 -37.13 -14.22 -6.14
N GLY A 14 -36.33 -13.14 -6.11
CA GLY A 14 -35.61 -12.66 -4.92
C GLY A 14 -36.52 -12.02 -3.85
N GLU A 15 -37.47 -11.16 -4.24
CA GLU A 15 -38.42 -10.55 -3.29
C GLU A 15 -39.34 -11.60 -2.65
N ALA A 16 -39.85 -12.55 -3.45
CA ALA A 16 -40.69 -13.64 -2.95
C ALA A 16 -39.94 -14.56 -1.97
N TYR A 17 -38.62 -14.71 -2.12
CA TYR A 17 -37.77 -15.46 -1.19
C TYR A 17 -37.61 -14.72 0.15
N GLN A 18 -37.43 -13.40 0.12
CA GLN A 18 -37.29 -12.57 1.33
C GLN A 18 -38.61 -12.50 2.13
N GLU A 19 -39.75 -12.36 1.44
CA GLU A 19 -41.05 -12.32 2.11
C GLU A 19 -41.38 -13.66 2.79
N LYS A 20 -41.03 -14.78 2.15
CA LYS A 20 -41.17 -16.12 2.74
C LYS A 20 -40.27 -16.33 3.97
N GLN A 21 -39.04 -15.83 3.94
CA GLN A 21 -38.13 -15.88 5.10
C GLN A 21 -38.69 -15.08 6.29
N PHE A 22 -39.34 -13.95 6.03
CA PHE A 22 -39.97 -13.13 7.06
C PHE A 22 -41.23 -13.78 7.64
N GLU A 23 -42.07 -14.40 6.80
CA GLU A 23 -43.22 -15.19 7.29
C GLU A 23 -42.78 -16.39 8.13
N ASP A 24 -41.74 -17.12 7.72
CA ASP A 24 -41.18 -18.23 8.50
C ASP A 24 -40.58 -17.75 9.83
N TYR A 25 -39.97 -16.55 9.86
CA TYR A 25 -39.49 -15.91 11.10
C TYR A 25 -40.63 -15.62 12.08
N LEU A 26 -41.74 -15.04 11.62
CA LEU A 26 -42.91 -14.76 12.47
C LEU A 26 -43.59 -16.06 12.94
N ARG A 27 -43.56 -17.11 12.12
CA ARG A 27 -44.13 -18.42 12.46
C ARG A 27 -43.30 -19.18 13.51
N LEU A 28 -41.97 -19.03 13.47
CA LEU A 28 -41.05 -19.67 14.41
C LEU A 28 -40.89 -18.91 15.72
N ASN A 29 -41.33 -17.65 15.78
CA ASN A 29 -41.29 -16.81 16.97
C ASN A 29 -42.70 -16.29 17.32
N PRO A 30 -43.65 -17.17 17.69
CA PRO A 30 -44.92 -16.69 18.20
C PRO A 30 -44.66 -15.81 19.42
N VAL A 31 -45.10 -14.56 19.35
CA VAL A 31 -45.08 -13.65 20.50
C VAL A 31 -46.13 -14.20 21.46
N ASP A 32 -45.70 -14.92 22.50
CA ASP A 32 -46.58 -15.32 23.58
C ASP A 32 -46.98 -14.07 24.36
N GLU A 33 -48.17 -13.55 24.05
CA GLU A 33 -48.85 -12.53 24.87
C GLU A 33 -49.41 -13.16 26.14
N GLN A 34 -48.55 -13.71 27.01
CA GLN A 34 -48.87 -14.05 28.39
C GLN A 34 -47.64 -14.53 29.15
N GLU A 35 -47.08 -13.69 30.03
CA GLU A 35 -47.09 -13.89 31.49
C GLU A 35 -46.16 -12.88 32.17
N GLU A 36 -46.73 -12.20 33.16
CA GLU A 36 -46.12 -11.20 34.03
C GLU A 36 -45.21 -11.91 35.05
N GLU A 37 -43.92 -11.59 35.10
CA GLU A 37 -43.12 -11.80 36.32
C GLU A 37 -41.99 -10.76 36.46
N GLU A 38 -42.17 -9.91 37.47
CA GLU A 38 -41.29 -8.95 38.15
C GLU A 38 -39.88 -8.66 37.57
N CYS A 39 -39.80 -7.67 36.67
CA CYS A 39 -38.60 -6.82 36.53
C CYS A 39 -38.84 -5.46 37.21
N PRO A 40 -37.90 -4.92 38.01
CA PRO A 40 -38.06 -3.59 38.60
C PRO A 40 -38.10 -2.50 37.50
N PRO A 41 -38.93 -1.46 37.66
CA PRO A 41 -39.17 -0.50 36.58
C PRO A 41 -37.90 0.30 36.28
N LEU A 42 -37.57 0.38 34.99
CA LEU A 42 -36.65 1.38 34.44
C LEU A 42 -37.05 2.76 34.97
N GLY A 43 -36.13 3.38 35.71
CA GLY A 43 -36.36 4.63 36.42
C GLY A 43 -36.93 5.71 35.50
N VAL A 44 -38.14 6.16 35.81
CA VAL A 44 -38.76 7.32 35.17
C VAL A 44 -37.84 8.52 35.42
N ALA A 45 -37.41 9.18 34.34
CA ALA A 45 -36.64 10.42 34.43
C ALA A 45 -37.40 11.41 35.32
N THR A 46 -36.87 11.66 36.53
CA THR A 46 -37.48 12.60 37.45
C THR A 46 -37.44 14.00 36.81
N ALA A 47 -38.46 14.81 37.07
CA ALA A 47 -38.49 16.19 36.59
C ALA A 47 -37.23 16.98 36.99
N GLU A 48 -36.59 16.58 38.09
CA GLU A 48 -35.32 17.11 38.59
C GLU A 48 -34.12 16.74 37.69
N ASN A 49 -34.03 15.50 37.21
CA ASN A 49 -32.99 15.07 36.27
C ASN A 49 -33.15 15.71 34.89
N VAL A 50 -34.39 15.89 34.43
CA VAL A 50 -34.69 16.60 33.16
C VAL A 50 -34.38 18.10 33.29
N ALA A 51 -34.68 18.72 34.44
CA ALA A 51 -34.33 20.11 34.70
C ALA A 51 -32.82 20.33 34.79
N ARG A 52 -32.08 19.40 35.39
CA ARG A 52 -30.61 19.45 35.50
C ARG A 52 -29.93 19.29 34.13
N ALA A 53 -30.41 18.37 33.30
CA ALA A 53 -29.95 18.20 31.92
C ALA A 53 -30.23 19.44 31.06
N ARG A 54 -31.41 20.08 31.22
CA ARG A 54 -31.74 21.32 30.52
C ARG A 54 -30.89 22.52 30.98
N MET A 55 -30.49 22.61 32.25
CA MET A 55 -29.55 23.66 32.70
C MET A 55 -28.16 23.50 32.08
N ILE A 56 -27.68 22.27 31.94
CA ILE A 56 -26.35 21.99 31.38
C ILE A 56 -26.33 22.26 29.86
N LEU A 57 -27.41 21.91 29.16
CA LEU A 57 -27.51 22.09 27.71
C LEU A 57 -27.94 23.51 27.29
N GLY A 58 -28.74 24.21 28.11
CA GLY A 58 -29.19 25.57 27.83
C GLY A 58 -28.11 26.65 27.98
N THR A 59 -26.98 26.33 28.60
CA THR A 59 -25.82 27.25 28.68
C THR A 59 -24.93 27.23 27.43
N MET A 60 -25.19 26.38 26.43
CA MET A 60 -24.39 26.30 25.21
C MET A 60 -24.92 27.12 24.03
N GLU A 61 -26.14 27.67 24.07
CA GLU A 61 -26.77 28.40 22.95
C GLU A 61 -26.23 29.84 22.71
N HIS A 62 -25.17 30.27 23.40
CA HIS A 62 -24.58 31.62 23.22
C HIS A 62 -23.11 31.63 22.77
N LEU A 63 -22.60 30.51 22.28
CA LEU A 63 -21.24 30.44 21.71
C LEU A 63 -21.22 29.82 20.30
N GLU A 64 -22.24 30.10 19.49
CA GLU A 64 -22.17 29.90 18.04
C GLU A 64 -21.59 31.15 17.38
N THR A 65 -20.27 31.29 17.42
CA THR A 65 -19.54 32.07 16.40
C THR A 65 -18.12 31.52 16.30
N GLU A 66 -17.86 30.93 15.13
CA GLU A 66 -16.55 30.72 14.51
C GLU A 66 -15.43 30.21 15.43
N HIS A 67 -15.19 28.90 15.43
CA HIS A 67 -13.87 28.31 15.18
C HIS A 67 -14.01 26.79 15.19
N LEU A 68 -13.65 26.16 14.06
CA LEU A 68 -13.53 24.71 13.93
C LEU A 68 -12.74 24.13 15.10
N VAL A 69 -13.35 23.17 15.78
CA VAL A 69 -12.79 22.41 16.89
C VAL A 69 -11.66 21.53 16.36
N HIS A 70 -10.42 22.02 16.45
CA HIS A 70 -9.23 21.18 16.36
C HIS A 70 -8.35 21.41 17.58
N GLU A 71 -8.73 20.80 18.69
CA GLU A 71 -7.76 20.37 19.70
C GLU A 71 -8.17 18.99 20.21
N ASN A 72 -7.64 17.95 19.56
CA ASN A 72 -7.53 16.64 20.17
C ASN A 72 -6.82 16.82 21.52
N THR A 73 -7.55 16.61 22.62
CA THR A 73 -6.98 16.64 23.97
C THR A 73 -5.95 15.53 24.08
N ARG A 74 -4.66 15.90 23.94
CA ARG A 74 -3.50 15.03 24.07
C ARG A 74 -3.45 14.41 25.48
N CYS A 75 -3.22 13.10 25.52
CA CYS A 75 -3.12 12.34 26.75
C CYS A 75 -1.64 12.08 27.10
N ARG A 76 -1.28 12.10 28.38
CA ARG A 76 0.07 11.78 28.90
C ARG A 76 0.36 10.28 29.00
N CYS A 77 -0.64 9.43 28.78
CA CYS A 77 -0.56 8.00 29.10
C CYS A 77 -0.36 7.10 27.88
N ASP A 78 -0.31 7.62 26.66
CA ASP A 78 0.11 6.77 25.54
C ASP A 78 0.54 7.56 24.29
N ASP A 79 1.86 7.70 24.12
CA ASP A 79 2.49 8.05 22.83
C ASP A 79 2.81 6.76 22.03
N SER A 80 2.29 5.58 22.43
CA SER A 80 2.51 4.35 21.68
C SER A 80 1.64 4.27 20.44
N GLU A 81 2.10 3.44 19.52
CA GLU A 81 1.45 3.18 18.25
C GLU A 81 0.04 2.61 18.46
N PRO A 82 -0.90 2.82 17.51
CA PRO A 82 -2.27 2.31 17.62
C PRO A 82 -2.29 0.81 17.91
N MET A 83 -2.85 0.43 19.06
CA MET A 83 -2.93 -0.94 19.55
C MET A 83 -4.34 -1.52 19.32
N GLU A 84 -4.42 -2.80 18.97
CA GLU A 84 -5.70 -3.50 18.79
C GLU A 84 -6.55 -3.52 20.07
N TYR A 85 -5.88 -3.64 21.22
CA TYR A 85 -6.49 -3.62 22.54
C TYR A 85 -5.80 -2.60 23.42
N ILE A 86 -6.61 -1.96 24.25
CA ILE A 86 -6.14 -0.96 25.20
C ILE A 86 -6.66 -1.28 26.60
N THR A 87 -5.90 -0.88 27.61
CA THR A 87 -6.20 -1.22 29.00
C THR A 87 -6.91 -0.05 29.68
N CYS A 88 -8.12 -0.26 30.16
CA CYS A 88 -8.88 0.77 30.86
C CYS A 88 -8.12 1.28 32.09
N CYS A 89 -7.92 2.60 32.18
CA CYS A 89 -7.27 3.25 33.32
C CYS A 89 -8.05 3.12 34.63
N HIS A 90 -9.36 2.83 34.56
CA HIS A 90 -10.21 2.73 35.74
C HIS A 90 -10.24 1.31 36.34
N CYS A 91 -10.53 0.30 35.52
CA CYS A 91 -10.74 -1.08 36.00
C CYS A 91 -9.67 -2.07 35.53
N GLY A 92 -8.75 -1.66 34.66
CA GLY A 92 -7.73 -2.55 34.08
C GLY A 92 -8.26 -3.52 33.01
N PHE A 93 -9.55 -3.47 32.66
CA PHE A 93 -10.13 -4.30 31.61
C PHE A 93 -9.53 -3.96 30.25
N LYS A 94 -9.13 -4.99 29.48
CA LYS A 94 -8.67 -4.82 28.10
C LYS A 94 -9.88 -4.77 27.18
N GLU A 95 -10.03 -3.67 26.46
CA GLU A 95 -11.12 -3.45 25.50
C GLU A 95 -10.51 -3.10 24.14
N CYS A 96 -11.17 -3.46 23.04
CA CYS A 96 -10.71 -3.07 21.71
C CYS A 96 -10.72 -1.53 21.58
N GLU A 97 -9.71 -0.96 20.92
CA GLU A 97 -9.51 0.50 20.88
C GLU A 97 -10.76 1.26 20.39
N ILE A 98 -11.44 0.69 19.40
CA ILE A 98 -12.67 1.24 18.80
C ILE A 98 -13.87 1.32 19.76
N TYR A 99 -13.84 0.56 20.87
CA TYR A 99 -14.91 0.55 21.88
C TYR A 99 -14.52 1.28 23.17
N SER A 100 -13.42 2.01 23.14
CA SER A 100 -12.95 2.78 24.28
C SER A 100 -13.39 4.23 24.23
N PHE A 101 -13.50 4.84 25.41
CA PHE A 101 -13.80 6.26 25.53
C PHE A 101 -12.66 7.00 26.18
N ARG A 102 -12.22 8.11 25.58
CA ARG A 102 -11.21 9.01 26.15
C ARG A 102 -11.90 10.20 26.82
N TYR A 103 -11.68 10.36 28.12
CA TYR A 103 -12.16 11.52 28.87
C TYR A 103 -11.10 12.04 29.82
N LYS A 104 -10.80 13.35 29.74
CA LYS A 104 -9.80 14.05 30.60
C LYS A 104 -8.49 13.29 30.75
N SER A 105 -7.92 12.85 29.62
CA SER A 105 -6.65 12.11 29.59
C SER A 105 -6.69 10.75 30.29
N SER A 106 -7.86 10.17 30.49
CA SER A 106 -8.04 8.80 30.96
C SER A 106 -8.79 8.00 29.90
N LEU A 107 -8.41 6.74 29.79
CA LEU A 107 -8.99 5.80 28.85
C LEU A 107 -9.93 4.85 29.60
N TYR A 108 -11.17 4.74 29.14
CA TYR A 108 -12.20 3.95 29.78
C TYR A 108 -12.66 2.82 28.84
N CYS A 109 -12.83 1.61 29.38
CA CYS A 109 -13.65 0.60 28.69
C CYS A 109 -15.11 1.07 28.68
N ASN A 110 -15.93 0.44 27.85
CA ASN A 110 -17.29 0.91 27.61
C ASN A 110 -18.13 1.02 28.91
N ASN A 111 -18.02 0.02 29.81
CA ASN A 111 -18.73 0.06 31.09
C ASN A 111 -18.26 1.23 31.97
N CYS A 112 -16.95 1.42 32.12
CA CYS A 112 -16.44 2.52 32.93
C CYS A 112 -16.67 3.89 32.28
N ALA A 113 -16.77 3.96 30.95
CA ALA A 113 -17.16 5.17 30.24
C ALA A 113 -18.60 5.55 30.56
N TYR A 114 -19.49 4.57 30.63
CA TYR A 114 -20.87 4.77 31.06
C TYR A 114 -20.95 5.23 32.51
N ASP A 115 -20.23 4.57 33.42
CA ASP A 115 -20.25 4.91 34.85
C ASP A 115 -19.71 6.33 35.13
N VAL A 116 -18.62 6.71 34.45
CA VAL A 116 -17.93 7.99 34.71
C VAL A 116 -18.52 9.14 33.90
N CYS A 117 -18.91 8.88 32.65
CA CYS A 117 -19.28 9.92 31.70
C CYS A 117 -20.76 9.87 31.29
N GLY A 118 -21.52 8.82 31.66
CA GLY A 118 -22.88 8.61 31.20
C GLY A 118 -22.97 8.28 29.70
N ILE A 119 -21.86 7.84 29.09
CA ILE A 119 -21.76 7.55 27.66
C ILE A 119 -21.65 6.05 27.47
N LEU A 120 -22.64 5.48 26.78
CA LEU A 120 -22.57 4.11 26.28
C LEU A 120 -22.15 4.16 24.82
N ILE A 121 -21.00 3.60 24.48
CA ILE A 121 -20.62 3.41 23.08
C ILE A 121 -21.39 2.18 22.62
N ASP A 122 -22.27 2.31 21.65
CA ASP A 122 -22.99 1.14 21.12
C ASP A 122 -21.97 0.16 20.54
N LYS A 123 -21.84 -1.01 21.18
CA LYS A 123 -21.15 -2.14 20.57
C LYS A 123 -22.03 -2.59 19.40
N PRO A 124 -21.50 -2.75 18.18
CA PRO A 124 -22.27 -3.31 17.10
C PRO A 124 -22.78 -4.69 17.53
N LYS A 125 -24.02 -5.00 17.19
CA LYS A 125 -24.65 -6.30 17.52
C LYS A 125 -23.92 -7.49 16.90
N TYR A 126 -23.04 -7.23 15.95
CA TYR A 126 -22.16 -8.20 15.32
C TYR A 126 -20.74 -7.83 15.70
N SER A 127 -19.92 -8.82 16.09
CA SER A 127 -18.48 -8.60 16.24
C SER A 127 -17.96 -7.97 14.95
N PHE A 128 -17.31 -6.81 15.03
CA PHE A 128 -16.40 -6.41 13.97
C PHE A 128 -15.39 -7.54 13.85
N ASN A 129 -15.54 -8.35 12.81
CA ASN A 129 -14.51 -9.29 12.51
C ASN A 129 -13.34 -8.44 12.02
N ILE A 130 -12.37 -8.18 12.90
CA ILE A 130 -11.12 -7.48 12.55
C ILE A 130 -10.28 -8.35 11.59
N ASP A 131 -10.79 -9.52 11.17
CA ASP A 131 -10.49 -10.15 9.88
C ASP A 131 -11.02 -9.37 8.66
N ASP A 132 -11.20 -8.05 8.77
CA ASP A 132 -11.33 -7.23 7.58
C ASP A 132 -9.96 -7.21 6.88
N GLU A 133 -9.76 -8.15 5.95
CA GLU A 133 -8.54 -8.28 5.16
C GLU A 133 -8.14 -6.93 4.55
N LEU A 134 -9.11 -6.09 4.19
CA LEU A 134 -8.89 -4.73 3.72
C LEU A 134 -8.20 -3.84 4.75
N TYR A 135 -8.64 -3.88 6.01
CA TYR A 135 -8.02 -3.08 7.07
C TYR A 135 -6.57 -3.52 7.30
N LYS A 136 -6.34 -4.83 7.39
CA LYS A 136 -4.98 -5.41 7.53
C LYS A 136 -4.11 -5.03 6.33
N PHE A 137 -4.65 -5.10 5.11
CA PHE A 137 -3.96 -4.73 3.87
C PHE A 137 -3.61 -3.24 3.86
N ASN A 138 -4.57 -2.36 4.12
CA ASN A 138 -4.37 -0.91 4.14
C ASN A 138 -3.34 -0.49 5.19
N LYS A 139 -3.40 -1.08 6.39
CA LYS A 139 -2.45 -0.82 7.46
C LYS A 139 -1.04 -1.29 7.08
N LYS A 140 -0.90 -2.50 6.54
CA LYS A 140 0.39 -3.09 6.16
C LYS A 140 1.09 -2.28 5.05
N ASN A 141 0.34 -1.84 4.04
CA ASN A 141 0.88 -1.22 2.84
C ASN A 141 0.77 0.32 2.83
N GLY A 142 0.25 0.93 3.91
CA GLY A 142 0.07 2.38 4.00
C GLY A 142 -0.96 2.94 3.01
N THR A 143 -1.91 2.13 2.55
CA THR A 143 -2.94 2.52 1.58
C THR A 143 -4.25 2.91 2.25
N LYS A 144 -5.17 3.49 1.46
CA LYS A 144 -6.53 3.85 1.90
C LYS A 144 -7.56 3.36 0.90
N PHE A 145 -7.44 2.11 0.47
CA PHE A 145 -8.41 1.51 -0.44
C PHE A 145 -9.75 1.31 0.26
N ASP A 146 -10.83 1.56 -0.48
CA ASP A 146 -12.13 1.00 -0.14
C ASP A 146 -12.23 -0.46 -0.64
N ASN A 147 -13.37 -1.10 -0.38
CA ASN A 147 -13.61 -2.50 -0.77
C ASN A 147 -13.54 -2.72 -2.29
N GLU A 148 -13.99 -1.75 -3.08
CA GLU A 148 -14.02 -1.86 -4.55
C GLU A 148 -12.60 -1.74 -5.12
N GLN A 149 -11.84 -0.75 -4.66
CA GLN A 149 -10.44 -0.55 -5.01
C GLN A 149 -9.58 -1.76 -4.62
N HIS A 150 -9.77 -2.30 -3.42
CA HIS A 150 -9.03 -3.49 -3.00
C HIS A 150 -9.40 -4.73 -3.83
N ALA A 151 -10.69 -4.91 -4.18
CA ALA A 151 -11.10 -5.98 -5.07
C ALA A 151 -10.45 -5.86 -6.46
N ILE A 152 -10.38 -4.65 -7.03
CA ILE A 152 -9.68 -4.38 -8.29
C ILE A 152 -8.18 -4.72 -8.15
N PHE A 153 -7.54 -4.29 -7.07
CA PHE A 153 -6.13 -4.59 -6.81
C PHE A 153 -5.87 -6.10 -6.75
N VAL A 154 -6.66 -6.85 -5.99
CA VAL A 154 -6.53 -8.31 -5.85
C VAL A 154 -6.77 -9.01 -7.19
N GLN A 155 -7.76 -8.57 -7.96
CA GLN A 155 -8.01 -9.10 -9.31
C GLN A 155 -6.84 -8.83 -10.26
N PHE A 156 -6.29 -7.61 -10.23
CA PHE A 156 -5.14 -7.21 -11.04
C PHE A 156 -3.89 -8.04 -10.69
N GLN A 157 -3.58 -8.15 -9.40
CA GLN A 157 -2.50 -8.97 -8.89
C GLN A 157 -2.62 -10.42 -9.37
N LYS A 158 -3.82 -11.00 -9.23
CA LYS A 158 -4.10 -12.39 -9.63
C LYS A 158 -4.06 -12.59 -11.14
N LYS A 159 -4.54 -11.63 -11.93
CA LYS A 159 -4.57 -11.69 -13.39
C LYS A 159 -3.16 -11.82 -13.98
N TYR A 160 -2.19 -11.15 -13.37
CA TYR A 160 -0.82 -11.04 -13.88
C TYR A 160 0.23 -11.81 -13.06
N ASP A 161 -0.19 -12.55 -12.03
CA ASP A 161 0.69 -13.32 -11.14
C ASP A 161 1.82 -12.44 -10.54
N LEU A 162 1.39 -11.30 -9.98
CA LEU A 162 2.26 -10.29 -9.38
C LEU A 162 2.39 -10.48 -7.87
N THR A 163 3.54 -10.12 -7.32
CA THR A 163 3.63 -9.84 -5.88
C THR A 163 2.85 -8.56 -5.54
N VAL A 164 2.60 -8.31 -4.25
CA VAL A 164 1.90 -7.09 -3.80
C VAL A 164 2.68 -5.83 -4.21
N ASP A 165 4.00 -5.84 -4.03
CA ASP A 165 4.87 -4.70 -4.36
C ASP A 165 4.91 -4.46 -5.87
N GLU A 166 5.07 -5.52 -6.68
CA GLU A 166 4.99 -5.42 -8.14
C GLU A 166 3.63 -4.84 -8.56
N ALA A 167 2.53 -5.35 -7.99
CA ALA A 167 1.20 -4.86 -8.33
C ALA A 167 1.03 -3.36 -8.01
N PHE A 168 1.63 -2.84 -6.94
CA PHE A 168 1.60 -1.40 -6.65
C PHE A 168 2.34 -0.58 -7.70
N ASP A 169 3.53 -1.03 -8.12
CA ASP A 169 4.34 -0.34 -9.12
C ASP A 169 3.64 -0.30 -10.49
N TYR A 170 2.93 -1.38 -10.85
CA TYR A 170 2.21 -1.49 -12.12
C TYR A 170 0.85 -0.78 -12.09
N ILE A 171 0.07 -0.91 -11.02
CA ILE A 171 -1.31 -0.39 -10.99
C ILE A 171 -1.38 1.14 -10.90
N GLN A 172 -0.28 1.78 -10.54
CA GLN A 172 -0.18 3.23 -10.39
C GLN A 172 0.58 3.93 -11.52
N GLY A 173 1.26 3.18 -12.39
CA GLY A 173 2.16 3.72 -13.41
C GLY A 173 1.79 3.28 -14.83
N CYS A 174 1.65 4.25 -15.74
CA CYS A 174 1.33 4.00 -17.14
C CYS A 174 2.43 3.19 -17.83
N HIS A 175 2.08 2.06 -18.46
CA HIS A 175 3.07 1.23 -19.19
C HIS A 175 3.74 1.92 -20.37
N CYS A 176 3.12 2.96 -20.92
CA CYS A 176 3.65 3.73 -22.03
C CYS A 176 4.60 4.85 -21.57
N CYS A 177 4.24 5.60 -20.51
CA CYS A 177 4.95 6.84 -20.18
C CYS A 177 5.42 6.95 -18.71
N ALA A 178 5.14 5.95 -17.87
CA ALA A 178 5.29 5.97 -16.41
C ALA A 178 4.57 7.12 -15.69
N GLY A 179 3.68 7.84 -16.39
CA GLY A 179 2.79 8.82 -15.75
C GLY A 179 1.83 8.15 -14.78
N GLN A 180 1.45 8.85 -13.72
CA GLN A 180 0.53 8.33 -12.71
C GLN A 180 -0.85 8.04 -13.33
N ILE A 181 -1.35 6.83 -13.11
CA ILE A 181 -2.68 6.41 -13.52
C ILE A 181 -3.69 6.90 -12.49
N ARG A 182 -4.80 7.49 -12.96
CA ARG A 182 -5.85 8.06 -12.08
C ARG A 182 -6.84 7.03 -11.58
N ASN A 183 -7.17 6.04 -12.40
CA ASN A 183 -8.08 4.98 -12.02
C ASN A 183 -7.27 3.73 -11.69
N LEU A 184 -7.58 3.13 -10.55
CA LEU A 184 -6.93 1.90 -10.13
C LEU A 184 -7.27 0.77 -11.11
N GLY A 185 -6.27 0.06 -11.61
CA GLY A 185 -6.44 -1.12 -12.48
C GLY A 185 -6.33 -0.85 -13.98
N ASP A 186 -6.29 0.42 -14.40
CA ASP A 186 -5.98 0.76 -15.79
C ASP A 186 -4.49 0.50 -16.07
N GLU A 187 -4.14 0.14 -17.31
CA GLU A 187 -2.75 -0.08 -17.74
C GLU A 187 -2.11 1.19 -18.33
N PHE A 188 -2.95 2.16 -18.69
CA PHE A 188 -2.55 3.39 -19.37
C PHE A 188 -3.21 4.60 -18.72
N CYS A 189 -2.49 5.72 -18.64
CA CYS A 189 -3.03 6.95 -18.07
C CYS A 189 -3.97 7.73 -19.02
N SER A 190 -4.06 7.31 -20.29
CA SER A 190 -4.97 7.87 -21.29
C SER A 190 -5.09 6.96 -22.52
N ASP A 191 -6.19 7.07 -23.27
CA ASP A 191 -6.40 6.39 -24.56
C ASP A 191 -5.26 6.66 -25.55
N LYS A 192 -4.64 7.85 -25.48
CA LYS A 192 -3.47 8.17 -26.30
C LYS A 192 -2.26 7.31 -25.97
N CYS A 193 -2.03 7.03 -24.68
CA CYS A 193 -0.96 6.15 -24.25
C CYS A 193 -1.22 4.70 -24.65
N GLU A 194 -2.48 4.26 -24.58
CA GLU A 194 -2.89 2.94 -25.07
C GLU A 194 -2.66 2.80 -26.57
N GLN A 195 -3.19 3.73 -27.37
CA GLN A 195 -2.98 3.74 -28.82
C GLN A 195 -1.49 3.82 -29.20
N TYR A 196 -0.72 4.68 -28.53
CA TYR A 196 0.71 4.79 -28.78
C TYR A 196 1.44 3.48 -28.44
N PHE A 197 1.04 2.80 -27.37
CA PHE A 197 1.59 1.51 -26.99
C PHE A 197 1.26 0.41 -28.02
N GLU A 198 0.02 0.37 -28.52
CA GLU A 198 -0.42 -0.62 -29.50
C GLU A 198 0.23 -0.42 -30.88
N TYR A 199 0.40 0.84 -31.32
CA TYR A 199 0.75 1.14 -32.72
C TYR A 199 2.17 1.67 -32.93
N GLU A 200 2.76 2.39 -31.98
CA GLU A 200 3.99 3.16 -32.20
C GLU A 200 5.16 2.72 -31.31
N CYS A 201 4.90 2.23 -30.11
CA CYS A 201 5.94 1.83 -29.15
C CYS A 201 5.50 0.61 -28.34
N PRO A 202 5.68 -0.61 -28.89
CA PRO A 202 5.31 -1.85 -28.20
C PRO A 202 6.21 -2.13 -26.99
N ASP A 203 7.33 -1.42 -26.88
CA ASP A 203 8.26 -1.55 -25.78
C ASP A 203 7.73 -0.80 -24.56
N CYS A 204 7.17 -1.58 -23.65
CA CYS A 204 6.76 -1.12 -22.32
C CYS A 204 7.94 -0.50 -21.60
N ILE A 205 7.71 0.63 -20.92
CA ILE A 205 8.78 1.31 -20.18
C ILE A 205 9.42 0.39 -19.14
N TYR A 206 8.63 -0.54 -18.60
CA TYR A 206 9.13 -1.56 -17.69
C TYR A 206 9.98 -2.61 -18.39
N LYS A 207 9.76 -2.93 -19.68
CA LYS A 207 10.64 -3.81 -20.50
C LYS A 207 12.02 -3.18 -20.77
N GLN A 208 12.14 -1.85 -20.79
CA GLN A 208 13.38 -1.16 -21.16
C GLN A 208 14.45 -1.13 -20.04
N CYS A 209 14.06 -1.34 -18.78
CA CYS A 209 14.97 -1.33 -17.63
C CYS A 209 15.49 -2.74 -17.24
N ASP A 210 15.65 -3.65 -18.21
CA ASP A 210 15.92 -5.09 -17.99
C ASP A 210 14.88 -5.83 -17.12
N LEU A 211 13.78 -5.16 -16.77
CA LEU A 211 12.67 -5.74 -16.02
C LEU A 211 11.71 -6.41 -16.99
N VAL A 212 11.50 -7.69 -16.78
CA VAL A 212 10.57 -8.47 -17.59
C VAL A 212 9.14 -8.09 -17.20
N CYS A 213 8.52 -7.16 -17.94
CA CYS A 213 7.15 -6.74 -17.68
C CYS A 213 6.18 -7.92 -17.86
N LYS A 214 5.71 -8.47 -16.74
CA LYS A 214 4.80 -9.63 -16.71
C LYS A 214 3.48 -9.35 -17.41
N ILE A 215 3.00 -8.10 -17.38
CA ILE A 215 1.77 -7.68 -18.05
C ILE A 215 1.94 -7.76 -19.57
N CYS A 216 3.07 -7.27 -20.08
CA CYS A 216 3.37 -7.37 -21.51
C CYS A 216 3.58 -8.81 -21.96
N ILE A 217 4.25 -9.66 -21.18
CA ILE A 217 4.34 -11.10 -21.52
C ILE A 217 2.96 -11.76 -21.56
N TYR A 218 2.10 -11.42 -20.61
CA TYR A 218 0.74 -11.94 -20.56
C TYR A 218 -0.03 -11.57 -21.83
N ASN A 219 0.05 -10.30 -22.24
CA ASN A 219 -0.59 -9.80 -23.45
C ASN A 219 0.03 -10.41 -24.73
N ASP A 220 1.36 -10.53 -24.81
CA ASP A 220 2.07 -11.18 -25.93
C ASP A 220 1.63 -12.64 -26.11
N ARG A 221 1.50 -13.39 -24.99
CA ARG A 221 1.00 -14.77 -25.02
C ARG A 221 -0.43 -14.83 -25.52
N ARG A 222 -1.30 -13.93 -25.04
CA ARG A 222 -2.71 -13.88 -25.46
C ARG A 222 -2.85 -13.64 -26.97
N ALA A 223 -2.12 -12.68 -27.52
CA ALA A 223 -2.11 -12.41 -28.95
C ALA A 223 -1.72 -13.66 -29.77
N SER A 224 -0.70 -14.40 -29.32
CA SER A 224 -0.24 -15.63 -30.00
C SER A 224 -1.23 -16.80 -29.98
N TYR A 225 -2.18 -16.80 -29.03
CA TYR A 225 -3.26 -17.80 -28.96
C TYR A 225 -4.42 -17.44 -29.88
N ASP A 226 -4.76 -16.16 -29.99
CA ASP A 226 -5.83 -15.69 -30.87
C ASP A 226 -5.47 -15.90 -32.35
N GLU A 227 -4.21 -15.71 -32.74
CA GLU A 227 -3.74 -16.00 -34.10
C GLU A 227 -3.81 -17.49 -34.48
N ARG A 228 -3.60 -18.40 -33.52
CA ARG A 228 -3.65 -19.85 -33.79
C ARG A 228 -5.08 -20.39 -33.87
N ASN A 229 -6.04 -19.73 -33.22
CA ASN A 229 -7.44 -20.14 -33.19
C ASN A 229 -8.32 -19.34 -34.17
N GLY A 230 -7.84 -18.20 -34.68
CA GLY A 230 -8.52 -17.33 -35.65
C GLY A 230 -8.45 -17.77 -37.12
N GLY A 231 -8.28 -19.06 -37.39
CA GLY A 231 -8.44 -19.58 -38.74
C GLY A 231 -9.91 -19.57 -39.14
N TYR A 232 -10.40 -18.51 -39.79
CA TYR A 232 -11.36 -18.51 -40.92
C TYR A 232 -12.01 -17.13 -41.12
N GLY A 233 -11.66 -16.47 -42.23
CA GLY A 233 -12.62 -15.75 -43.06
C GLY A 233 -12.70 -14.23 -42.91
N GLY A 234 -12.00 -13.51 -43.80
CA GLY A 234 -12.21 -12.06 -43.97
C GLY A 234 -11.23 -11.46 -44.96
N ASN A 235 -11.41 -11.78 -46.24
CA ASN A 235 -10.58 -11.30 -47.35
C ASN A 235 -11.08 -9.93 -47.80
N ASP A 236 -10.96 -8.92 -46.94
CA ASP A 236 -11.36 -7.54 -47.26
C ASP A 236 -10.09 -6.72 -47.47
N GLY A 237 -9.76 -6.52 -48.75
CA GLY A 237 -8.65 -5.69 -49.22
C GLY A 237 -8.82 -4.22 -48.88
N GLY A 238 -8.64 -3.88 -47.62
CA GLY A 238 -8.51 -2.52 -47.12
C GLY A 238 -7.16 -1.94 -47.55
N TYR A 239 -7.22 -0.99 -48.47
CA TYR A 239 -6.11 -0.11 -48.83
C TYR A 239 -5.74 0.71 -47.58
N TYR A 240 -4.72 0.28 -46.84
CA TYR A 240 -4.15 1.07 -45.75
C TYR A 240 -3.45 2.29 -46.38
N PRO A 241 -3.84 3.53 -46.06
CA PRO A 241 -3.15 4.70 -46.57
C PRO A 241 -1.69 4.67 -46.12
N GLU A 242 -0.79 4.76 -47.10
CA GLU A 242 0.65 4.89 -46.90
C GLU A 242 0.96 6.08 -45.97
N GLU A 243 1.72 5.78 -44.92
CA GLU A 243 2.66 6.69 -44.27
C GLU A 243 2.09 7.93 -43.57
N GLU A 244 1.18 7.75 -42.60
CA GLU A 244 1.21 8.65 -41.44
C GLU A 244 2.44 8.29 -40.60
N ARG A 245 3.56 9.01 -40.83
CA ARG A 245 4.76 8.90 -39.99
C ARG A 245 4.36 9.16 -38.54
N ALA A 246 4.47 8.11 -37.72
CA ALA A 246 4.47 8.20 -36.27
C ALA A 246 5.32 9.41 -35.85
N VAL A 247 4.66 10.38 -35.22
CA VAL A 247 5.34 11.56 -34.71
C VAL A 247 6.04 11.08 -33.45
N GLU A 248 7.33 10.73 -33.56
CA GLU A 248 8.13 10.26 -32.43
C GLU A 248 7.91 11.24 -31.26
N ALA A 249 7.38 10.72 -30.14
CA ALA A 249 7.07 11.56 -29.01
C ALA A 249 8.36 12.20 -28.48
N VAL A 250 8.41 13.53 -28.52
CA VAL A 250 9.53 14.33 -28.01
C VAL A 250 9.27 14.76 -26.57
N VAL A 251 10.31 14.76 -25.76
CA VAL A 251 10.31 15.26 -24.37
C VAL A 251 11.42 16.29 -24.21
N ASN A 252 11.33 17.21 -23.23
CA ASN A 252 12.28 18.31 -23.01
C ASN A 252 13.22 18.08 -21.82
N CYS A 253 14.53 18.19 -22.06
CA CYS A 253 15.54 17.74 -21.11
C CYS A 253 15.43 18.62 -19.89
N TYR A 254 15.35 18.03 -18.69
CA TYR A 254 15.18 18.82 -17.49
C TYR A 254 16.29 19.88 -17.34
N ASN A 255 17.52 19.52 -17.73
CA ASN A 255 18.68 20.39 -17.61
C ASN A 255 18.82 21.39 -18.77
N CYS A 256 18.92 20.93 -20.02
CA CYS A 256 19.20 21.81 -21.17
C CYS A 256 17.95 22.21 -21.99
N GLN A 257 16.77 21.65 -21.67
CA GLN A 257 15.51 21.86 -22.40
C GLN A 257 15.52 21.43 -23.87
N ALA A 258 16.57 20.71 -24.32
CA ALA A 258 16.59 20.12 -25.66
C ALA A 258 15.51 19.04 -25.79
N GLU A 259 14.83 19.05 -26.94
CA GLU A 259 13.91 17.99 -27.33
C GLU A 259 14.70 16.72 -27.64
N THR A 260 14.33 15.59 -27.04
CA THR A 260 14.81 14.28 -27.48
C THR A 260 13.68 13.29 -27.62
N LEU A 261 13.99 12.18 -28.28
CA LEU A 261 13.05 11.10 -28.48
C LEU A 261 12.82 10.34 -27.18
N CYS A 262 11.57 9.96 -26.95
CA CYS A 262 11.16 9.13 -25.81
C CYS A 262 11.93 7.81 -25.64
N ARG A 263 12.67 7.33 -26.64
CA ARG A 263 13.48 6.10 -26.53
C ARG A 263 14.89 6.36 -25.98
N ASP A 264 15.38 7.59 -26.04
CA ASP A 264 16.73 7.96 -25.61
C ASP A 264 16.73 8.45 -24.15
N ARG A 265 15.82 7.91 -23.32
CA ARG A 265 15.57 8.45 -21.99
C ARG A 265 16.63 7.99 -20.98
N VAL A 266 17.31 8.95 -20.37
CA VAL A 266 18.10 8.75 -19.16
C VAL A 266 17.43 9.47 -17.99
N TYR A 267 17.31 8.81 -16.84
CA TYR A 267 16.73 9.41 -15.64
C TYR A 267 17.81 9.72 -14.62
N ASN A 268 17.74 10.88 -13.99
CA ASN A 268 18.53 11.16 -12.79
C ASN A 268 17.87 10.52 -11.55
N ASN A 269 18.54 10.63 -10.40
CA ASN A 269 18.03 10.09 -9.13
C ASN A 269 16.70 10.71 -8.65
N ASN A 270 16.38 11.91 -9.10
CA ASN A 270 15.08 12.55 -8.85
C ASN A 270 13.98 12.09 -9.83
N LYS A 271 14.23 11.04 -10.61
CA LYS A 271 13.36 10.56 -11.69
C LYS A 271 13.03 11.64 -12.72
N GLN A 272 13.94 12.62 -12.89
CA GLN A 272 13.81 13.67 -13.89
C GLN A 272 14.50 13.23 -15.16
N TRP A 273 13.89 13.59 -16.29
CA TRP A 273 14.39 13.20 -17.60
C TRP A 273 15.59 14.07 -18.03
N LEU A 274 16.69 13.44 -18.45
CA LEU A 274 17.88 14.07 -19.00
C LEU A 274 18.15 13.54 -20.41
N CYS A 275 18.62 14.41 -21.30
CA CYS A 275 19.24 13.96 -22.54
C CYS A 275 20.59 13.29 -22.25
N GLU A 276 21.04 12.44 -23.18
CA GLU A 276 22.31 11.72 -23.11
C GLU A 276 23.48 12.66 -22.75
N GLU A 277 23.64 13.78 -23.46
CA GLU A 277 24.70 14.77 -23.18
C GLU A 277 24.63 15.33 -21.75
N CYS A 278 23.43 15.66 -21.26
CA CYS A 278 23.27 16.19 -19.90
C CYS A 278 23.48 15.12 -18.82
N ALA A 279 23.19 13.86 -19.11
CA ALA A 279 23.50 12.76 -18.21
C ALA A 279 25.02 12.58 -18.09
N TYR A 280 25.74 12.56 -19.22
CA TYR A 280 27.21 12.50 -19.23
C TYR A 280 27.86 13.71 -18.53
N ASP A 281 27.39 14.93 -18.79
CA ASP A 281 27.90 16.14 -18.14
C ASP A 281 27.67 16.12 -16.61
N CYS A 282 26.59 15.50 -16.15
CA CYS A 282 26.31 15.32 -14.72
C CYS A 282 27.31 14.35 -14.09
N ASP A 283 27.56 13.22 -14.73
CA ASP A 283 28.53 12.22 -14.25
C ASP A 283 29.95 12.78 -14.22
N GLU A 284 30.36 13.52 -15.26
CA GLU A 284 31.70 14.12 -15.30
C GLU A 284 31.89 15.16 -14.18
N LYS A 285 30.84 15.93 -13.84
CA LYS A 285 30.87 16.87 -12.70
C LYS A 285 30.96 16.15 -11.35
N LEU A 286 30.24 15.04 -11.18
CA LEU A 286 30.29 14.22 -9.97
C LEU A 286 31.66 13.56 -9.81
N LEU A 287 32.28 13.13 -10.91
CA LEU A 287 33.58 12.46 -10.93
C LEU A 287 34.77 13.42 -10.88
N ALA A 288 34.57 14.71 -11.15
CA ALA A 288 35.60 15.73 -11.16
C ALA A 288 36.53 15.74 -9.92
N PRO A 289 36.03 15.53 -8.68
CA PRO A 289 36.87 15.52 -7.47
C PRO A 289 37.79 14.29 -7.33
N TYR A 290 37.54 13.21 -8.08
CA TYR A 290 38.22 11.93 -7.92
C TYR A 290 39.38 11.77 -8.92
N SER A 291 40.44 11.08 -8.51
CA SER A 291 41.56 10.72 -9.38
C SER A 291 41.12 9.75 -10.49
N GLU A 292 41.90 9.63 -11.56
CA GLU A 292 41.60 8.70 -12.67
C GLU A 292 41.45 7.25 -12.19
N GLU A 293 42.33 6.78 -11.31
CA GLU A 293 42.24 5.46 -10.68
C GLU A 293 40.95 5.28 -9.87
N GLN A 294 40.56 6.29 -9.08
CA GLN A 294 39.31 6.25 -8.31
C GLN A 294 38.08 6.23 -9.22
N ARG A 295 38.08 6.99 -10.32
CA ARG A 295 36.99 7.00 -11.30
C ARG A 295 36.82 5.62 -11.94
N GLU A 296 37.91 4.96 -12.30
CA GLU A 296 37.88 3.61 -12.86
C GLU A 296 37.23 2.60 -11.89
N GLU A 297 37.58 2.66 -10.61
CA GLU A 297 36.98 1.80 -9.58
C GLU A 297 35.50 2.13 -9.34
N ILE A 298 35.11 3.41 -9.36
CA ILE A 298 33.70 3.81 -9.28
C ILE A 298 32.90 3.25 -10.47
N TYR A 299 33.42 3.32 -11.70
CA TYR A 299 32.75 2.74 -12.87
C TYR A 299 32.59 1.23 -12.75
N LYS A 300 33.64 0.50 -12.35
CA LYS A 300 33.57 -0.95 -12.11
C LYS A 300 32.53 -1.30 -11.04
N TYR A 301 32.47 -0.53 -9.96
CA TYR A 301 31.49 -0.72 -8.90
C TYR A 301 30.05 -0.48 -9.38
N THR A 302 29.86 0.58 -10.17
CA THR A 302 28.58 0.97 -10.78
C THR A 302 28.02 -0.15 -11.67
N GLU A 303 28.84 -0.64 -12.61
CA GLU A 303 28.47 -1.73 -13.52
C GLU A 303 28.16 -3.03 -12.76
N ARG A 304 29.01 -3.38 -11.79
CA ARG A 304 28.87 -4.63 -11.03
C ARG A 304 27.58 -4.70 -10.22
N HIS A 305 27.18 -3.58 -9.63
CA HIS A 305 26.04 -3.51 -8.71
C HIS A 305 24.81 -2.86 -9.32
N ASN A 306 24.84 -2.54 -10.63
CA ASN A 306 23.78 -1.85 -11.35
C ASN A 306 23.30 -0.59 -10.60
N LEU A 307 24.25 0.26 -10.23
CA LEU A 307 24.03 1.53 -9.53
C LEU A 307 24.10 2.69 -10.52
N THR A 308 23.66 3.87 -10.08
CA THR A 308 24.08 5.14 -10.70
C THR A 308 25.47 5.56 -10.20
N ILE A 309 26.15 6.46 -10.91
CA ILE A 309 27.47 6.98 -10.48
C ILE A 309 27.39 7.67 -9.12
N GLU A 310 26.33 8.44 -8.87
CA GLU A 310 26.10 9.10 -7.57
C GLU A 310 25.88 8.08 -6.45
N GLU A 311 25.09 7.03 -6.68
CA GLU A 311 24.91 5.94 -5.70
C GLU A 311 26.24 5.23 -5.45
N ALA A 312 27.00 4.89 -6.50
CA ALA A 312 28.29 4.23 -6.36
C ALA A 312 29.28 5.09 -5.55
N ILE A 313 29.32 6.41 -5.80
CA ILE A 313 30.08 7.36 -4.99
C ILE A 313 29.59 7.32 -3.54
N ASP A 314 28.29 7.39 -3.29
CA ASP A 314 27.71 7.34 -1.94
C ASP A 314 28.09 6.04 -1.20
N TYR A 315 28.03 4.89 -1.87
CA TYR A 315 28.47 3.60 -1.34
C TYR A 315 29.98 3.54 -1.06
N GLN A 316 30.79 4.15 -1.93
CA GLN A 316 32.25 4.16 -1.84
C GLN A 316 32.79 5.30 -0.96
N THR A 317 31.93 6.18 -0.43
CA THR A 317 32.34 7.28 0.46
C THR A 317 31.69 7.24 1.84
N HIS A 318 30.61 6.48 2.01
CA HIS A 318 29.93 6.31 3.30
C HIS A 318 30.05 4.89 3.85
N CYS A 319 30.15 4.80 5.18
CA CYS A 319 30.24 3.55 5.90
C CYS A 319 28.98 2.74 5.66
N HIS A 320 29.13 1.54 5.12
CA HIS A 320 28.02 0.65 4.80
C HIS A 320 27.15 0.32 6.03
N CYS A 321 27.80 0.09 7.18
CA CYS A 321 27.13 -0.24 8.43
C CYS A 321 26.31 0.92 9.02
N CYS A 322 26.88 2.13 9.11
CA CYS A 322 26.28 3.20 9.90
C CYS A 322 25.93 4.48 9.12
N GLY A 323 26.21 4.53 7.82
CA GLY A 323 25.90 5.65 6.94
C GLY A 323 26.82 6.88 7.11
N ASN A 324 27.74 6.87 8.08
CA ASN A 324 28.66 7.99 8.27
C ASN A 324 29.74 8.05 7.18
N GLU A 325 30.10 9.24 6.73
CA GLU A 325 31.21 9.46 5.79
C GLU A 325 32.53 8.84 6.29
N VAL A 326 33.24 8.16 5.40
CA VAL A 326 34.53 7.51 5.70
C VAL A 326 35.66 8.46 5.37
N THR A 327 36.51 8.74 6.36
CA THR A 327 37.70 9.58 6.15
C THR A 327 38.75 8.80 5.37
N ASN A 328 39.12 9.30 4.17
CA ASN A 328 40.02 8.64 3.21
C ASN A 328 39.49 7.28 2.73
N PRO A 329 38.37 7.28 1.98
CA PRO A 329 37.81 6.04 1.44
C PRO A 329 38.78 5.37 0.47
N VAL A 330 38.80 4.03 0.49
CA VAL A 330 39.63 3.22 -0.39
C VAL A 330 38.74 2.68 -1.49
N PHE A 331 38.72 3.34 -2.65
CA PHE A 331 37.89 2.93 -3.78
C PHE A 331 38.32 1.55 -4.28
N ASP A 332 37.42 0.59 -4.14
CA ASP A 332 37.64 -0.80 -4.52
C ASP A 332 36.31 -1.37 -5.01
N ALA A 333 36.27 -1.81 -6.26
CA ALA A 333 35.07 -2.37 -6.85
C ALA A 333 34.55 -3.62 -6.10
N ASP A 334 35.41 -4.36 -5.40
CA ASP A 334 35.08 -5.63 -4.73
C ASP A 334 34.62 -5.45 -3.27
N ASN A 335 34.85 -4.27 -2.67
CA ASN A 335 34.71 -4.11 -1.21
C ASN A 335 33.79 -2.96 -0.80
N HIS A 336 33.10 -3.15 0.33
CA HIS A 336 32.33 -2.11 1.01
C HIS A 336 33.24 -1.20 1.86
N GLN A 337 32.81 0.05 2.07
CA GLN A 337 33.49 0.97 2.98
C GLN A 337 33.00 0.81 4.42
N TYR A 338 33.93 0.87 5.37
CA TYR A 338 33.65 0.84 6.79
C TYR A 338 34.46 1.89 7.54
N CYS A 339 33.82 2.71 8.38
CA CYS A 339 34.52 3.76 9.13
C CYS A 339 35.43 3.20 10.24
N LYS A 340 35.14 2.00 10.75
CA LYS A 340 35.85 1.33 11.86
C LYS A 340 35.73 -0.18 11.72
N GLU A 341 36.70 -0.92 12.26
CA GLU A 341 36.71 -2.39 12.32
C GLU A 341 35.40 -2.97 12.90
N ARG A 342 34.88 -2.36 13.97
CA ARG A 342 33.59 -2.78 14.56
C ARG A 342 32.41 -2.70 13.58
N CYS A 343 32.40 -1.75 12.63
CA CYS A 343 31.35 -1.66 11.63
C CYS A 343 31.45 -2.76 10.58
N PHE A 344 32.68 -3.14 10.22
CA PHE A 344 32.94 -4.29 9.36
C PHE A 344 32.48 -5.59 10.03
N GLU A 345 32.91 -5.85 11.27
CA GLU A 345 32.49 -7.04 12.03
C GLU A 345 30.96 -7.14 12.13
N TYR A 346 30.30 -6.00 12.40
CA TYR A 346 28.84 -5.94 12.52
C TYR A 346 28.12 -6.40 11.25
N CYS A 347 28.56 -5.94 10.08
CA CYS A 347 27.90 -6.27 8.81
C CYS A 347 28.37 -7.61 8.24
N GLU A 348 29.68 -7.86 8.16
CA GLU A 348 30.23 -9.01 7.43
C GLU A 348 30.32 -10.27 8.30
N GLU A 349 30.70 -10.14 9.57
CA GLU A 349 30.88 -11.30 10.47
C GLU A 349 29.59 -11.69 11.18
N TYR A 350 28.97 -10.72 11.87
CA TYR A 350 27.76 -10.97 12.66
C TYR A 350 26.51 -10.97 11.80
N ARG A 351 26.60 -10.50 10.55
CA ARG A 351 25.47 -10.39 9.63
C ARG A 351 24.32 -9.64 10.29
N TYR A 352 24.55 -8.39 10.62
CA TYR A 352 23.49 -7.45 10.98
C TYR A 352 23.12 -6.60 9.76
N GLU A 353 21.92 -6.04 9.82
CA GLU A 353 21.41 -5.14 8.79
C GLU A 353 22.30 -3.90 8.66
N CYS A 354 22.59 -3.52 7.42
CA CYS A 354 23.32 -2.31 7.12
C CYS A 354 22.43 -1.07 7.27
N SER A 355 23.03 0.13 7.27
CA SER A 355 22.31 1.40 7.41
C SER A 355 21.25 1.66 6.33
N ARG A 356 21.39 1.03 5.16
CA ARG A 356 20.46 1.13 4.02
C ARG A 356 19.37 0.05 4.05
N GLY A 357 19.39 -0.86 5.02
CA GLY A 357 18.32 -1.84 5.25
C GLY A 357 17.95 -2.67 4.01
N GLN A 358 16.65 -2.71 3.70
CA GLN A 358 16.11 -3.47 2.56
C GLN A 358 16.35 -2.81 1.20
N GLU A 359 16.69 -1.52 1.18
CA GLU A 359 16.95 -0.75 -0.04
C GLU A 359 18.40 -0.93 -0.52
N CYS A 360 19.23 -1.66 0.24
CA CYS A 360 20.62 -1.82 -0.08
C CYS A 360 20.86 -2.76 -1.27
N ARG A 361 21.19 -2.20 -2.44
CA ARG A 361 21.42 -2.95 -3.69
C ARG A 361 22.72 -3.75 -3.74
N VAL A 362 23.68 -3.43 -2.86
CA VAL A 362 25.00 -4.10 -2.82
C VAL A 362 25.02 -5.26 -1.82
N CYS A 363 24.16 -5.22 -0.81
CA CYS A 363 24.13 -6.25 0.24
C CYS A 363 23.45 -7.54 -0.24
N ASN A 364 24.24 -8.56 -0.61
CA ASN A 364 23.75 -9.94 -0.70
C ASN A 364 23.26 -10.46 0.67
N LEU A 365 23.66 -9.81 1.76
CA LEU A 365 23.23 -10.10 3.12
C LEU A 365 21.72 -9.99 3.30
N TRP A 366 21.03 -9.12 2.55
CA TRP A 366 19.59 -8.99 2.67
C TRP A 366 18.86 -10.28 2.31
N GLU A 367 19.29 -10.98 1.24
CA GLU A 367 18.72 -12.28 0.90
C GLU A 367 18.92 -13.32 2.02
N TYR A 368 20.09 -13.31 2.66
CA TYR A 368 20.36 -14.15 3.82
C TYR A 368 19.44 -13.81 5.00
N HIS A 369 19.28 -12.53 5.33
CA HIS A 369 18.39 -12.07 6.40
C HIS A 369 16.93 -12.40 6.13
N LYS A 370 16.46 -12.15 4.92
CA LYS A 370 15.12 -12.52 4.46
C LYS A 370 14.88 -14.02 4.61
N THR A 371 15.83 -14.83 4.14
CA THR A 371 15.76 -16.30 4.26
C THR A 371 15.73 -16.74 5.72
N ARG A 372 16.63 -16.21 6.56
CA ARG A 372 16.71 -16.53 7.98
C ARG A 372 15.44 -16.14 8.73
N ASN A 373 14.92 -14.93 8.51
CA ASN A 373 13.71 -14.43 9.15
C ASN A 373 12.49 -15.27 8.74
N ASN A 374 12.41 -15.68 7.47
CA ASN A 374 11.39 -16.61 6.99
C ASN A 374 11.47 -17.98 7.69
N MET A 375 12.67 -18.52 7.91
CA MET A 375 12.85 -19.77 8.67
C MET A 375 12.40 -19.64 10.12
N TYR A 376 12.70 -18.52 10.79
CA TYR A 376 12.24 -18.28 12.16
C TYR A 376 10.72 -18.12 12.25
N ALA A 377 10.09 -17.39 11.32
CA ALA A 377 8.64 -17.26 11.28
C ALA A 377 7.96 -18.64 11.17
N GLN A 378 8.44 -19.51 10.28
CA GLN A 378 7.96 -20.89 10.15
C GLN A 378 8.16 -21.72 11.42
N MET A 379 9.28 -21.52 12.14
CA MET A 379 9.50 -22.20 13.42
C MET A 379 8.51 -21.74 14.49
N TYR A 380 8.22 -20.44 14.59
CA TYR A 380 7.26 -19.93 15.57
C TYR A 380 5.83 -20.33 15.25
N ASP A 381 5.45 -20.35 13.96
CA ASP A 381 4.13 -20.80 13.51
C ASP A 381 3.90 -22.30 13.73
N SER A 382 4.97 -23.10 13.79
CA SER A 382 4.89 -24.55 14.05
C SER A 382 4.93 -24.93 15.53
N ILE A 383 5.19 -23.98 16.44
CA ILE A 383 5.02 -24.18 17.88
C ILE A 383 3.53 -23.97 18.17
N ASP A 384 2.78 -25.08 18.12
CA ASP A 384 1.37 -25.12 18.49
C ASP A 384 1.21 -24.76 19.98
N MET A 385 0.82 -23.51 20.23
CA MET A 385 0.56 -22.99 21.57
C MET A 385 -0.69 -23.61 22.22
N SER A 386 -1.43 -24.49 21.52
CA SER A 386 -2.62 -25.14 22.06
C SER A 386 -2.34 -26.21 23.13
N GLU A 387 -1.09 -26.70 23.25
CA GLU A 387 -0.70 -27.69 24.27
C GLU A 387 -0.49 -27.11 25.68
N TYR A 388 -0.54 -25.78 25.87
CA TYR A 388 -0.37 -25.14 27.19
C TYR A 388 -1.68 -24.69 27.86
N ASN A 389 -2.83 -25.26 27.48
CA ASN A 389 -4.03 -25.13 28.29
C ASN A 389 -3.92 -26.06 29.51
N GLU A 390 -3.51 -25.50 30.65
CA GLU A 390 -3.58 -26.19 31.94
C GLU A 390 -5.04 -26.61 32.21
N PRO A 391 -5.29 -27.88 32.56
CA PRO A 391 -6.63 -28.32 32.92
C PRO A 391 -7.06 -27.71 34.26
N GLU A 392 -8.23 -27.04 34.26
CA GLU A 392 -8.95 -26.60 35.46
C GLU A 392 -9.46 -27.76 36.32
#